data_AF-A0A660MQE2-F1
#
_entry.id   AF-A0A660MQE2-F1
#
_cell.length_a   1.000
_cell.length_b   1.000
_cell.length_c   1.000
_cell.angle_alpha   90.00
_cell.angle_beta   90.00
_cell.angle_gamma   90.00
#
_symmetry.space_group_name_H-M   'P 1'
#
loop_
_entity.id
_entity.type
_entity.pdbx_description
1 polymer ?
#
loop_
_entity_poly.entity_id
_entity_poly.type
_entity_poly.pdbx_seq_one_letter_code
_entity_poly.pdbx_strand_id
1 'polypeptide(L)'
;MLVVLVWILTILWVLKDSTARSDSVGYQFFSALLVTVLSPVVGLPLYLAFRPLSYRWERGYWREALMNTVTICPHCEQIVDKSYNACVYCGESLKTECKECHQKYTRGYAYCPECGAPNLE
;
A
#
# COMPACT_ATOMS: atom_id res chain seq x y z
N MET A 1 13.98 8.66 39.83
CA MET A 1 14.26 9.30 38.52
C MET A 1 14.25 8.30 37.37
N LEU A 2 15.03 7.21 37.42
CA LEU A 2 15.07 6.18 36.36
C LEU A 2 13.70 5.54 36.05
N VAL A 3 12.91 5.22 37.09
CA VAL A 3 11.57 4.62 36.91
C VAL A 3 10.65 5.52 36.10
N VAL A 4 10.66 6.83 36.36
CA VAL A 4 9.84 7.82 35.63
C VAL A 4 10.29 7.94 34.18
N LEU A 5 11.60 7.94 33.93
CA LEU A 5 12.15 7.97 32.57
C LEU A 5 11.75 6.72 31.77
N VAL A 6 11.86 5.53 32.37
CA VAL A 6 11.40 4.28 31.75
C VAL A 6 9.90 4.33 31.47
N TRP A 7 9.11 4.89 32.38
CA TRP A 7 7.67 5.09 32.22
C TRP A 7 7.35 5.92 30.97
N ILE A 8 7.97 7.10 30.86
CA ILE A 8 7.76 8.03 29.74
C ILE A 8 8.24 7.42 28.42
N LEU A 9 9.42 6.79 28.41
CA LEU A 9 9.94 6.11 27.22
C LEU A 9 9.00 5.00 26.74
N THR A 10 8.40 4.25 27.67
CA THR A 10 7.44 3.19 27.34
C THR A 10 6.18 3.77 26.69
N ILE A 11 5.64 4.87 27.24
CA ILE A 11 4.47 5.54 26.67
C ILE A 11 4.77 6.06 25.25
N LEU A 12 5.90 6.74 25.07
CA LEU A 12 6.32 7.25 23.76
C LEU A 12 6.51 6.12 22.74
N TRP A 13 7.09 4.99 23.18
CA TRP A 13 7.26 3.81 22.34
C TRP A 13 5.91 3.25 21.90
N VAL A 14 4.96 3.06 22.82
CA VAL A 14 3.61 2.55 22.52
C VAL A 14 2.84 3.47 21.58
N LEU A 15 2.97 4.78 21.76
CA LEU A 15 2.34 5.76 20.87
C LEU A 15 2.89 5.66 19.43
N LYS A 16 4.22 5.66 19.26
CA LYS A 16 4.86 5.48 17.94
C LYS A 16 4.51 4.13 17.32
N ASP A 17 4.43 3.09 18.14
CA ASP A 17 4.18 1.74 17.69
C ASP A 17 2.72 1.51 17.25
N SER A 18 1.77 2.10 17.99
CA SER A 18 0.35 2.07 17.65
C SER A 18 0.03 2.86 16.37
N THR A 19 0.66 4.03 16.16
CA THR A 19 0.51 4.81 14.92
C THR A 19 1.10 4.10 13.70
N ALA A 20 2.20 3.36 13.87
CA ALA A 20 2.79 2.57 12.78
C ALA A 20 1.89 1.40 12.34
N ARG A 21 0.97 0.94 13.21
CA ARG A 21 0.09 -0.20 12.97
C ARG A 21 -1.36 0.16 12.63
N SER A 22 -1.86 1.30 13.10
CA SER A 22 -3.26 1.70 12.89
C SER A 22 -3.44 3.22 12.79
N ASP A 23 -4.30 3.66 11.87
CA ASP A 23 -4.80 5.05 11.80
C ASP A 23 -5.99 5.30 12.73
N SER A 24 -6.54 4.26 13.37
CA SER A 24 -7.68 4.44 14.26
C SER A 24 -7.27 5.15 15.55
N VAL A 25 -7.73 6.38 15.68
CA VAL A 25 -7.50 7.26 16.84
C VAL A 25 -7.93 6.57 18.14
N GLY A 26 -9.05 5.84 18.13
CA GLY A 26 -9.54 5.10 19.30
C GLY A 26 -8.57 4.02 19.81
N TYR A 27 -7.88 3.30 18.92
CA TYR A 27 -6.91 2.27 19.31
C TYR A 27 -5.64 2.89 19.89
N GLN A 28 -5.19 4.02 19.35
CA GLN A 28 -4.03 4.76 19.86
C GLN A 28 -4.31 5.31 21.27
N PHE A 29 -5.49 5.88 21.50
CA PHE A 29 -5.90 6.32 22.84
C PHE A 29 -6.04 5.14 23.81
N PHE A 30 -6.70 4.05 23.42
CA PHE A 30 -6.86 2.88 24.27
C PHE A 30 -5.53 2.28 24.69
N SER A 31 -4.59 2.12 23.76
CA SER A 31 -3.25 1.57 24.05
C SER A 31 -2.41 2.48 24.96
N ALA A 32 -2.46 3.80 24.77
CA ALA A 32 -1.79 4.75 25.65
C ALA A 32 -2.42 4.77 27.07
N LEU A 33 -3.75 4.76 27.15
CA LEU A 33 -4.50 4.69 28.43
C LEU A 33 -4.16 3.41 29.19
N LEU A 34 -4.11 2.27 28.49
CA LEU A 34 -3.84 0.97 29.09
C LEU A 34 -2.45 0.95 29.76
N VAL A 35 -1.42 1.46 29.09
CA VAL A 35 -0.04 1.47 29.62
C VAL A 35 0.17 2.54 30.71
N THR A 36 -0.53 3.66 30.62
CA THR A 36 -0.50 4.70 31.67
C THR A 36 -1.23 4.28 32.94
N VAL A 37 -2.36 3.57 32.84
CA VAL A 37 -3.17 3.15 34.01
C VAL A 37 -2.64 1.87 34.64
N LEU A 38 -2.29 0.85 33.84
CA LEU A 38 -1.89 -0.47 34.37
C LEU A 38 -0.40 -0.59 34.70
N SER A 39 0.36 0.50 34.57
CA SER A 39 1.83 0.54 34.63
C SER A 39 2.53 -0.23 33.49
N PRO A 40 3.77 0.12 33.11
CA PRO A 40 4.56 -0.59 32.10
C PRO A 40 4.71 -2.08 32.36
N VAL A 41 4.71 -2.50 33.63
CA VAL A 41 4.96 -3.89 34.02
C VAL A 41 3.80 -4.80 33.61
N VAL A 42 2.56 -4.31 33.73
CA VAL A 42 1.35 -5.10 33.40
C VAL A 42 0.72 -4.67 32.08
N GLY A 43 0.72 -3.36 31.80
CA GLY A 43 0.13 -2.80 30.59
C GLY A 43 0.87 -3.17 29.32
N LEU A 44 2.21 -3.29 29.35
CA LEU A 44 2.99 -3.59 28.14
C LEU A 44 2.80 -5.04 27.65
N PRO A 45 2.85 -6.08 28.51
CA PRO A 45 2.50 -7.45 28.08
C PRO A 45 1.08 -7.54 27.50
N LEU A 46 0.12 -6.86 28.14
CA LEU A 46 -1.26 -6.85 27.67
C LEU A 46 -1.39 -6.14 26.32
N TYR A 47 -0.72 -5.00 26.14
CA TYR A 47 -0.65 -4.31 24.84
C TYR A 47 -0.07 -5.22 23.76
N LEU A 48 1.05 -5.90 24.03
CA LEU A 48 1.69 -6.82 23.08
C LEU A 48 0.77 -7.99 22.69
N ALA A 49 -0.08 -8.47 23.59
CA ALA A 49 -1.05 -9.52 23.29
C ALA A 49 -2.18 -9.06 22.34
N PHE A 50 -2.66 -7.82 22.50
CA PHE A 50 -3.71 -7.24 21.64
C PHE A 50 -3.16 -6.54 20.39
N ARG A 51 -1.85 -6.34 20.31
CA ARG A 51 -1.18 -5.61 19.23
C ARG A 51 -1.33 -6.35 17.90
N PRO A 52 -1.83 -5.69 16.84
CA PRO A 52 -1.96 -6.34 15.54
C PRO A 52 -0.59 -6.70 14.98
N LEU A 53 -0.49 -7.92 14.45
CA LEU A 53 0.76 -8.49 13.91
C LEU A 53 1.17 -7.86 12.57
N SER A 54 0.24 -7.27 11.82
CA SER A 54 0.50 -6.69 10.51
C SER A 54 0.87 -5.21 10.58
N TYR A 55 1.99 -4.84 9.94
CA TYR A 55 2.36 -3.44 9.73
C TYR A 55 1.50 -2.81 8.63
N ARG A 56 1.15 -1.53 8.78
CA ARG A 56 0.45 -0.78 7.71
C ARG A 56 1.27 -0.70 6.44
N TRP A 57 2.58 -0.59 6.60
CA TRP A 57 3.53 -0.41 5.52
C TRP A 57 3.51 -1.58 4.52
N GLU A 58 3.38 -2.82 5.00
CA GLU A 58 3.21 -3.99 4.14
C GLU A 58 1.94 -3.89 3.29
N ARG A 59 0.82 -3.40 3.86
CA ARG A 59 -0.44 -3.20 3.10
C ARG A 59 -0.32 -2.12 2.02
N GLY A 60 0.54 -1.13 2.20
CA GLY A 60 0.79 -0.09 1.20
C GLY A 60 1.54 -0.65 -0.01
N TYR A 61 2.67 -1.33 0.23
CA TYR A 61 3.48 -1.90 -0.85
C TYR A 61 2.73 -2.90 -1.73
N TRP A 62 1.90 -3.76 -1.14
CA TRP A 62 1.10 -4.71 -1.94
C TRP A 62 0.08 -4.02 -2.83
N ARG A 63 -0.53 -2.90 -2.37
CA ARG A 63 -1.47 -2.11 -3.18
C ARG A 63 -0.77 -1.43 -4.35
N GLU A 64 0.40 -0.85 -4.12
CA GLU A 64 1.18 -0.19 -5.16
C GLU A 64 1.73 -1.19 -6.20
N ALA A 65 2.19 -2.36 -5.75
CA ALA A 65 2.63 -3.44 -6.63
C ALA A 65 1.47 -3.95 -7.51
N LEU A 66 0.27 -4.16 -6.94
CA LEU A 66 -0.89 -4.62 -7.68
C LEU A 66 -1.32 -3.62 -8.77
N MET A 67 -1.37 -2.31 -8.46
CA MET A 67 -1.73 -1.28 -9.45
C MET A 67 -0.74 -1.18 -10.61
N ASN A 68 0.52 -1.56 -10.36
CA ASN A 68 1.53 -1.58 -11.40
C ASN A 68 1.42 -2.80 -12.32
N THR A 69 0.92 -3.94 -11.84
CA THR A 69 0.81 -5.17 -12.65
C THR A 69 -0.52 -5.31 -13.40
N VAL A 70 -1.61 -4.71 -12.91
CA VAL A 70 -2.94 -4.86 -13.53
C VAL A 70 -3.39 -3.60 -14.26
N THR A 71 -4.16 -3.77 -15.33
CA THR A 71 -4.86 -2.72 -16.08
C THR A 71 -6.32 -3.10 -16.27
N ILE A 72 -7.18 -2.10 -16.42
CA ILE A 72 -8.60 -2.31 -16.69
C ILE A 72 -8.80 -2.26 -18.21
N CYS A 73 -9.53 -3.23 -18.76
CA CYS A 73 -9.87 -3.22 -20.18
C CYS A 73 -10.89 -2.11 -20.47
N PRO A 74 -10.68 -1.24 -21.47
CA PRO A 74 -11.62 -0.15 -21.79
C PRO A 74 -12.94 -0.63 -22.40
N HIS A 75 -13.01 -1.89 -22.85
CA HIS A 75 -14.20 -2.42 -23.52
C HIS A 75 -15.13 -3.18 -22.55
N CYS A 76 -14.58 -4.09 -21.74
CA CYS A 76 -15.36 -4.94 -20.83
C CYS A 76 -15.14 -4.65 -19.34
N GLU A 77 -14.33 -3.65 -19.01
CA GLU A 77 -13.98 -3.20 -17.65
C GLU A 77 -13.40 -4.30 -16.74
N GLN A 78 -12.98 -5.43 -17.31
CA GLN A 78 -12.33 -6.50 -16.55
C GLN A 78 -10.89 -6.12 -16.20
N ILE A 79 -10.45 -6.57 -15.03
CA ILE A 79 -9.07 -6.42 -14.55
C ILE A 79 -8.22 -7.49 -15.23
N VAL A 80 -7.19 -7.07 -15.96
CA VAL A 80 -6.30 -7.95 -16.74
C VAL A 80 -4.85 -7.58 -16.46
N ASP A 81 -3.94 -8.55 -16.54
CA ASP A 81 -2.50 -8.29 -16.39
C ASP A 81 -1.97 -7.43 -17.56
N LYS A 82 -1.16 -6.40 -17.25
CA LYS A 82 -0.57 -5.49 -18.25
C LYS A 82 0.38 -6.20 -19.23
N SER A 83 0.87 -7.39 -18.90
CA SER A 83 1.77 -8.16 -19.75
C SER A 83 1.08 -8.73 -21.00
N TYR A 84 -0.24 -8.96 -20.96
CA TYR A 84 -0.99 -9.52 -22.08
C TYR A 84 -1.11 -8.54 -23.27
N ASN A 85 -1.08 -9.07 -24.49
CA ASN A 85 -1.22 -8.26 -25.71
C ASN A 85 -2.70 -7.95 -26.04
N ALA A 86 -3.61 -8.79 -25.59
CA ALA A 86 -5.06 -8.66 -25.79
C ALA A 86 -5.80 -9.14 -24.53
N CYS A 87 -7.03 -8.66 -24.34
CA CYS A 87 -7.88 -9.06 -23.24
C CYS A 87 -8.30 -10.53 -23.39
N VAL A 88 -8.10 -11.34 -22.34
CA VAL A 88 -8.49 -12.77 -22.32
C VAL A 88 -10.01 -12.97 -22.35
N TYR A 89 -10.77 -11.94 -21.92
CA TYR A 89 -12.24 -12.01 -21.83
C TYR A 89 -12.97 -11.54 -23.09
N CYS A 90 -12.53 -10.43 -23.70
CA CYS A 90 -13.21 -9.84 -24.86
C CYS A 90 -12.39 -9.87 -26.16
N GLY A 91 -11.09 -10.16 -26.10
CA GLY A 91 -10.21 -10.17 -27.27
C GLY A 91 -9.70 -8.78 -27.73
N GLU A 92 -10.12 -7.69 -27.08
CA GLU A 92 -9.67 -6.33 -27.41
C GLU A 92 -8.14 -6.18 -27.25
N SER A 93 -7.48 -5.49 -28.18
CA SER A 93 -6.04 -5.25 -28.12
C SER A 93 -5.69 -4.25 -27.01
N LEU A 94 -4.84 -4.69 -26.08
CA LEU A 94 -4.38 -3.89 -24.93
C LEU A 94 -3.06 -3.18 -25.21
N LYS A 95 -2.35 -3.56 -26.27
CA LYS A 95 -1.11 -2.92 -26.71
C LYS A 95 -1.28 -2.32 -28.10
N THR A 96 -0.71 -1.14 -28.30
CA THR A 96 -0.64 -0.45 -29.59
C THR A 96 0.79 -0.46 -30.10
N GLU A 97 0.97 -0.59 -31.41
CA GLU A 97 2.27 -0.50 -32.05
C GLU A 97 2.54 0.96 -32.44
N CYS A 98 3.73 1.47 -32.14
CA CYS A 98 4.13 2.79 -32.59
C CYS A 98 4.41 2.80 -34.10
N LYS A 99 3.87 3.76 -34.86
CA LYS A 99 4.12 3.91 -36.30
C LYS A 99 5.57 4.32 -36.63
N GLU A 100 6.29 4.91 -35.68
CA GLU A 100 7.68 5.39 -35.87
C GLU A 100 8.72 4.32 -35.51
N CYS A 101 8.62 3.73 -34.31
CA CYS A 101 9.62 2.77 -33.82
C CYS A 101 9.18 1.31 -33.86
N HIS A 102 7.94 1.03 -34.30
CA HIS A 102 7.33 -0.31 -34.35
C HIS A 102 7.30 -1.08 -33.00
N GLN A 103 7.58 -0.39 -31.89
CA GLN A 103 7.52 -1.01 -30.57
C GLN A 103 6.07 -1.10 -30.09
N LYS A 104 5.72 -2.24 -29.49
CA LYS A 104 4.43 -2.45 -28.83
C LYS A 104 4.47 -1.94 -27.39
N TYR A 105 3.55 -1.06 -27.04
CA TYR A 105 3.41 -0.53 -25.67
C TYR A 105 1.95 -0.54 -25.23
N THR A 106 1.71 -0.41 -23.93
CA THR A 106 0.35 -0.41 -23.35
C THR A 106 -0.48 0.73 -23.94
N ARG A 107 -1.70 0.43 -24.36
CA ARG A 107 -2.67 1.39 -24.89
C ARG A 107 -3.06 2.40 -23.81
N GLY A 108 -3.17 3.68 -24.15
CA GLY A 108 -3.55 4.77 -23.23
C GLY A 108 -2.42 5.74 -22.85
N TYR A 109 -1.18 5.49 -23.28
CA TYR A 109 -0.11 6.49 -23.19
C TYR A 109 -0.27 7.51 -24.32
N ALA A 110 -0.19 8.81 -23.98
CA ALA A 110 -0.25 9.90 -24.95
C ALA A 110 0.99 9.98 -25.85
N TYR A 111 2.12 9.45 -25.39
CA TYR A 111 3.40 9.45 -26.08
C TYR A 111 4.04 8.06 -25.98
N CYS A 112 4.79 7.66 -27.01
CA CYS A 112 5.55 6.41 -26.97
C CYS A 112 6.67 6.50 -25.91
N PRO A 113 6.77 5.53 -24.98
CA PRO A 113 7.80 5.56 -23.94
C PRO A 113 9.23 5.35 -24.45
N GLU A 114 9.41 4.73 -25.63
CA GLU A 114 10.73 4.48 -26.22
C GLU A 114 11.23 5.66 -27.05
N CYS A 115 10.40 6.18 -27.97
CA CYS A 115 10.83 7.22 -28.93
C CYS A 115 10.24 8.61 -28.66
N GLY A 116 9.27 8.75 -27.74
CA GLY A 116 8.62 10.02 -27.42
C GLY A 116 7.65 10.55 -28.48
N ALA A 117 7.41 9.80 -29.57
CA ALA A 117 6.47 10.22 -30.61
C ALA A 117 5.03 10.33 -30.06
N PRO A 118 4.24 11.35 -30.44
CA PRO A 118 2.84 11.46 -30.05
C PRO A 118 2.05 10.28 -30.62
N ASN A 119 1.12 9.76 -29.83
CA ASN A 119 0.23 8.69 -30.25
C ASN A 119 -0.80 9.25 -31.24
N LEU A 120 -0.39 9.31 -32.51
CA LEU A 120 -1.24 9.68 -33.64
C LEU A 120 -2.11 8.45 -33.95
N GLU A 121 -3.27 8.38 -33.31
CA GLU A 121 -4.34 7.42 -33.62
C GLU A 121 -4.55 7.33 -35.15
#